data_AF-A0A2V9ZDU3-F1
#
_entry.id   AF-A0A2V9ZDU3-F1
#
_cell.length_a   1.000
_cell.length_b   1.000
_cell.length_c   1.000
_cell.angle_alpha   90.00
_cell.angle_beta   90.00
_cell.angle_gamma   90.00
#
_symmetry.space_group_name_H-M   'P 1'
#
loop_
_entity.id
_entity.type
_entity.pdbx_description
1 polymer ?
#
loop_
_entity_poly.entity_id
_entity_poly.type
_entity_poly.pdbx_seq_one_letter_code
_entity_poly.pdbx_strand_id
1 'polypeptide(L)' 'MNHYHIRWPDSKIDWQAFPTKDEAVVEAERLKRLDEDYTIEETNGNCERCQRLYPKIRVVES' A
#
# COMPACT_ATOMS: atom_id res chain seq x y z
N MET A 1 -12.99 -2.87 3.82
CA MET A 1 -12.52 -3.29 2.48
C MET A 1 -11.10 -3.79 2.62
N ASN A 2 -10.80 -4.91 1.96
CA ASN A 2 -9.45 -5.42 1.85
C ASN A 2 -8.70 -4.59 0.80
N HIS A 3 -7.39 -4.45 0.97
CA HIS A 3 -6.51 -3.73 0.07
C HIS A 3 -5.09 -4.30 0.19
N TYR A 4 -4.27 -4.01 -0.80
CA TYR A 4 -2.96 -4.60 -0.99
C TYR A 4 -1.89 -3.53 -0.90
N HIS A 5 -0.74 -3.88 -0.33
CA HIS A 5 0.44 -3.02 -0.27
C HIS A 5 1.63 -3.72 -0.91
N ILE A 6 2.47 -2.95 -1.57
CA ILE A 6 3.76 -3.42 -2.08
C ILE A 6 4.79 -3.22 -0.97
N ARG A 7 5.47 -4.28 -0.57
CA ARG A 7 6.53 -4.24 0.44
C ARG A 7 7.85 -4.63 -0.20
N TRP A 8 8.76 -3.67 -0.23
CA TRP A 8 10.15 -3.89 -0.64
C TRP A 8 11.01 -4.14 0.60
N PRO A 9 12.09 -4.94 0.49
CA PRO A 9 12.97 -5.28 1.59
C PRO A 9 13.75 -4.07 2.13
N ASP A 10 14.18 -3.16 1.25
CA ASP A 10 15.06 -2.04 1.59
C ASP A 10 14.44 -0.65 1.39
N SER A 11 13.19 -0.58 0.91
CA SER A 11 12.52 0.69 0.64
C SER A 11 11.65 1.17 1.80
N LYS A 12 11.73 2.46 2.11
CA LYS A 12 10.75 3.17 2.95
C LYS A 12 9.59 3.74 2.13
N ILE A 13 9.63 3.63 0.80
CA ILE A 13 8.83 4.44 -0.13
C ILE A 13 7.40 3.90 -0.31
N ASP A 14 7.13 2.64 -0.02
CA ASP A 14 6.01 1.97 -0.69
C ASP A 14 4.87 1.61 0.24
N TRP A 15 3.94 2.55 0.37
CA TRP A 15 2.75 2.36 1.19
C TRP A 15 1.49 2.83 0.46
N GLN A 16 1.50 2.69 -0.86
CA GLN A 16 0.31 2.90 -1.67
C GLN A 16 -0.63 1.70 -1.52
N ALA A 17 -1.84 1.99 -1.06
CA ALA A 17 -2.89 1.01 -0.98
C ALA A 17 -3.51 0.80 -2.36
N PHE A 18 -3.57 -0.46 -2.80
CA PHE A 18 -4.24 -0.86 -4.03
C PHE A 18 -5.51 -1.64 -3.68
N PRO A 19 -6.63 -1.40 -4.38
CA PRO A 19 -7.87 -2.12 -4.09
C PRO A 19 -7.81 -3.58 -4.55
N THR A 20 -6.94 -3.90 -5.52
CA THR A 20 -6.75 -5.28 -6.01
C THR A 20 -5.29 -5.71 -5.99
N LYS A 21 -5.07 -7.03 -5.90
CA LYS A 21 -3.72 -7.61 -5.95
C LYS A 21 -3.05 -7.37 -7.31
N ASP A 22 -3.81 -7.53 -8.40
CA ASP A 22 -3.29 -7.31 -9.76
C ASP A 22 -2.77 -5.89 -9.97
N GLU A 23 -3.50 -4.86 -9.51
CA GLU A 23 -3.01 -3.49 -9.61
C GLU A 23 -1.73 -3.27 -8.80
N ALA A 24 -1.64 -3.86 -7.60
CA ALA A 24 -0.42 -3.80 -6.79
C ALA A 24 0.77 -4.47 -7.51
N VAL A 25 0.54 -5.60 -8.19
CA VAL A 25 1.58 -6.29 -8.97
C VAL A 25 1.99 -5.46 -10.19
N VAL A 26 1.04 -4.94 -10.97
CA VAL A 26 1.36 -4.13 -12.16
C VAL A 26 2.19 -2.91 -11.77
N GLU A 27 1.86 -2.25 -10.67
CA GLU A 27 2.61 -1.09 -10.20
C GLU A 27 3.96 -1.48 -9.60
N ALA A 28 4.04 -2.60 -8.88
CA ALA A 28 5.31 -3.14 -8.40
C ALA A 28 6.25 -3.47 -9.56
N GLU A 29 5.79 -4.15 -10.60
CA GLU A 29 6.59 -4.46 -11.79
C GLU A 29 7.08 -3.19 -12.52
N ARG A 30 6.31 -2.09 -12.48
CA ARG A 30 6.74 -0.80 -13.04
C ARG A 30 7.80 -0.10 -12.22
N LEU A 31 7.71 -0.19 -10.89
CA LEU A 31 8.61 0.50 -9.96
C LEU A 31 9.86 -0.31 -9.63
N LYS A 32 9.80 -1.64 -9.76
CA LYS A 32 10.87 -2.59 -9.46
C LYS A 32 12.15 -2.20 -10.19
N ARG A 33 13.22 -1.99 -9.43
CA ARG A 33 14.57 -1.86 -10.00
C ARG A 33 15.10 -3.22 -10.43
N LEU A 34 16.09 -3.20 -11.33
CA LEU A 34 16.80 -4.41 -11.73
C LEU A 34 17.38 -5.09 -10.47
N ASP A 35 17.06 -6.37 -10.28
CA ASP A 35 17.46 -7.18 -9.10
C ASP A 35 16.77 -6.85 -7.77
N GLU A 36 15.70 -6.05 -7.78
CA GLU A 36 14.94 -5.75 -6.57
C GLU A 36 13.77 -6.73 -6.37
N ASP A 37 13.63 -7.31 -5.19
CA ASP A 37 12.49 -8.15 -4.85
C ASP A 37 11.38 -7.35 -4.15
N TYR A 38 10.13 -7.76 -4.35
CA TYR A 38 8.99 -7.22 -3.63
C TYR A 38 8.05 -8.32 -3.17
N THR A 39 7.23 -7.99 -2.19
CA THR A 39 6.14 -8.82 -1.70
C THR A 39 4.85 -8.02 -1.71
N ILE A 40 3.73 -8.68 -2.00
CA ILE A 40 2.41 -8.05 -1.92
C ILE A 40 1.73 -8.53 -0.65
N GLU A 41 1.44 -7.62 0.28
CA GLU A 41 0.75 -7.90 1.53
C GLU A 41 -0.73 -7.54 1.41
N GLU A 42 -1.62 -8.51 1.65
CA GLU A 42 -3.04 -8.25 1.80
C GLU A 42 -3.33 -7.74 3.21
N THR A 43 -4.04 -6.63 3.31
CA THR A 43 -4.45 -6.04 4.58
C THR A 43 -5.93 -5.66 4.54
N ASN A 44 -6.55 -5.61 5.71
CA ASN A 44 -7.98 -5.30 5.83
C ASN A 44 -8.20 -3.87 6.34
N GLY A 45 -9.45 -3.52 6.68
CA GLY A 45 -9.82 -2.19 7.17
C GLY A 45 -9.11 -1.74 8.46
N ASN A 46 -8.37 -2.63 9.13
CA ASN A 46 -7.52 -2.32 10.29
C ASN A 46 -6.03 -2.19 9.93
N CYS A 47 -5.70 -1.93 8.67
CA CYS A 47 -4.32 -1.63 8.29
C CYS A 47 -3.81 -0.40 9.05
N GLU A 48 -2.98 -0.63 10.08
CA GLU A 48 -2.40 0.41 10.93
C GLU A 48 -1.66 1.47 10.10
N ARG A 49 -1.05 1.06 8.97
CA ARG A 49 -0.35 1.97 8.06
C ARG A 49 -1.31 2.91 7.33
N CYS A 50 -2.42 2.41 6.79
CA CYS A 50 -3.46 3.25 6.20
C CYS A 50 -4.08 4.18 7.23
N GLN A 51 -4.25 3.73 8.47
CA GLN A 51 -4.75 4.58 9.57
C GLN A 51 -3.78 5.70 9.95
N ARG A 52 -2.46 5.45 9.84
CA ARG A 52 -1.42 6.47 10.09
C ARG A 52 -1.30 7.48 8.95
N LEU A 53 -1.42 7.06 7.69
CA LEU A 53 -1.28 7.93 6.52
C LEU A 53 -2.56 8.73 6.20
N TYR A 54 -3.72 8.13 6.47
CA TYR A 54 -5.02 8.80 6.40
C TYR A 54 -5.66 8.76 7.79
N PRO A 55 -5.16 9.55 8.76
CA PRO A 55 -5.90 9.75 9.99
C PRO A 55 -7.24 10.35 9.57
N LYS A 56 -8.34 9.61 9.77
CA LYS A 56 -9.69 10.05 9.39
C LYS A 56 -9.81 11.54 9.67
N ILE A 57 -9.83 12.35 8.61
CA ILE A 57 -10.19 13.75 8.74
C ILE A 57 -11.60 13.68 9.28
N ARG A 58 -11.76 13.99 10.57
CA ARG A 58 -13.06 14.37 11.09
C ARG A 58 -13.36 15.65 10.35
N VAL A 59 -14.01 15.52 9.19
CA VAL A 59 -14.71 16.63 8.57
C VAL A 59 -15.79 16.95 9.58
N VAL A 60 -15.47 17.89 10.47
CA VAL A 60 -16.49 18.66 11.18
C VAL A 60 -17.15 19.49 10.10
N GLU A 61 -18.25 18.99 9.58
CA GLU A 61 -19.18 19.77 8.77
C GLU A 61 -19.47 21.08 9.55
N SER A 62 -19.26 22.22 8.89
CA SER A 62 -19.60 23.56 9.39
C SER A 62 -20.81 24.09 8.63
#